data_AF-A0A9D7DCZ6-F1
#
_entry.id   AF-A0A9D7DCZ6-F1
#
_cell.length_a   1.000
_cell.length_b   1.000
_cell.length_c   1.000
_cell.angle_alpha   90.00
_cell.angle_beta   90.00
_cell.angle_gamma   90.00
#
_symmetry.space_group_name_H-M   'P 1'
#
loop_
_entity.id
_entity.type
_entity.pdbx_description
1 polymer ?
#
loop_
_entity_poly.entity_id
_entity_poly.type
_entity_poly.pdbx_seq_one_letter_code
_entity_poly.pdbx_strand_id
1 'polypeptide(L)'
;MTTFDPRAYWEQRLESSSGLEGVGYVGLGHAFNAWMYRVRRSVFNRTVREHMPQRGSAAVLDIGSGTGVYLRCWRSLGVRTITGTDITDTAVARLKSDLTGVELFRMDITEGDPRSRGPTMPLAAWMCSSTWWTMRACNRHC
;
A
#
# COMPACT_ATOMS: atom_id res chain seq x y z
N MET A 1 10.12 -23.12 18.61
CA MET A 1 9.59 -22.58 17.35
C MET A 1 10.10 -21.17 17.20
N THR A 2 10.81 -20.86 16.11
CA THR A 2 11.17 -19.48 15.76
C THR A 2 9.93 -18.78 15.21
N THR A 3 9.54 -17.66 15.81
CA THR A 3 8.47 -16.79 15.29
C THR A 3 8.87 -16.26 13.92
N PHE A 4 7.96 -16.30 12.96
CA PHE A 4 8.19 -15.74 11.63
C PHE A 4 8.23 -14.21 11.72
N ASP A 5 9.33 -13.61 11.27
CA ASP A 5 9.47 -12.17 11.10
C ASP A 5 9.26 -11.81 9.61
N PRO A 6 8.09 -11.25 9.24
CA PRO A 6 7.79 -10.93 7.86
C PRO A 6 8.73 -9.85 7.30
N ARG A 7 9.13 -8.88 8.11
CA ARG A 7 9.97 -7.77 7.66
C ARG A 7 11.37 -8.29 7.36
N ALA A 8 11.97 -9.02 8.28
CA ALA A 8 13.32 -9.59 8.08
C ALA A 8 13.36 -10.52 6.86
N TYR A 9 12.32 -11.34 6.67
CA TYR A 9 12.20 -12.20 5.49
C TYR A 9 12.19 -11.40 4.18
N TRP A 10 11.36 -10.36 4.09
CA TRP A 10 11.26 -9.56 2.86
C TRP A 10 12.48 -8.66 2.64
N GLU A 11 13.11 -8.15 3.70
CA GLU A 11 14.35 -7.38 3.61
C GLU A 11 15.44 -8.19 2.95
N GLN A 12 15.78 -9.34 3.53
CA GLN A 12 16.81 -10.23 3.00
C GLN A 12 16.55 -10.60 1.52
N ARG A 13 15.27 -10.81 1.20
CA ARG A 13 14.84 -11.23 -0.13
C ARG A 13 14.96 -10.11 -1.16
N LEU A 14 14.61 -8.88 -0.79
CA LEU A 14 14.74 -7.73 -1.67
C LEU A 14 16.20 -7.29 -1.78
N GLU A 15 16.97 -7.31 -0.70
CA GLU A 15 18.41 -7.05 -0.74
C GLU A 15 19.11 -7.96 -1.76
N SER A 16 18.83 -9.26 -1.71
CA SER A 16 19.45 -10.28 -2.58
C SER A 16 18.99 -10.29 -4.03
N SER A 17 17.88 -9.64 -4.38
CA SER A 17 17.42 -9.53 -5.77
C SER A 17 16.72 -8.20 -6.06
N SER A 18 17.29 -7.42 -6.98
CA SER A 18 16.67 -6.21 -7.52
C SER A 18 15.61 -6.46 -8.61
N GLY A 19 15.57 -7.68 -9.17
CA GLY A 19 14.64 -8.07 -10.23
C GLY A 19 13.33 -8.68 -9.73
N LEU A 20 12.49 -9.10 -10.69
CA LEU A 20 11.22 -9.79 -10.41
C LEU A 20 11.39 -11.11 -9.64
N GLU A 21 12.60 -11.64 -9.55
CA GLU A 21 12.94 -12.84 -8.76
C GLU A 21 12.78 -12.60 -7.25
N GLY A 22 13.02 -11.36 -6.80
CA GLY A 22 12.90 -10.95 -5.40
C GLY A 22 11.45 -10.88 -4.91
N VAL A 23 10.47 -10.79 -5.83
CA VAL A 23 9.03 -10.71 -5.50
C VAL A 23 8.17 -11.76 -6.21
N GLY A 24 8.76 -12.52 -7.13
CA GLY A 24 8.13 -13.55 -7.94
C GLY A 24 8.21 -14.94 -7.30
N TYR A 25 7.79 -15.95 -8.06
CA TYR A 25 7.84 -17.34 -7.60
C TYR A 25 9.29 -17.82 -7.56
N VAL A 26 9.83 -18.04 -6.35
CA VAL A 26 11.21 -18.49 -6.10
C VAL A 26 11.59 -19.73 -6.89
N GLY A 27 10.68 -20.71 -6.94
CA GLY A 27 10.95 -22.00 -7.55
C GLY A 27 10.94 -22.00 -9.08
N LEU A 28 10.69 -20.85 -9.72
CA LEU A 28 10.56 -20.74 -11.18
C LEU A 28 11.56 -19.71 -11.71
N GLY A 29 12.22 -20.04 -12.81
CA GLY A 29 13.31 -19.23 -13.37
C GLY A 29 12.88 -17.83 -13.84
N HIS A 30 13.86 -16.95 -14.00
CA HIS A 30 13.70 -15.55 -14.43
C HIS A 30 12.70 -15.36 -15.59
N ALA A 31 12.84 -16.17 -16.66
CA ALA A 31 12.01 -16.05 -17.85
C ALA A 31 10.52 -16.29 -17.57
N PHE A 32 10.21 -17.23 -16.68
CA PHE A 32 8.84 -17.49 -16.26
C PHE A 32 8.27 -16.31 -15.48
N ASN A 33 9.02 -15.80 -14.50
CA ASN A 33 8.60 -14.64 -13.72
C ASN A 33 8.41 -13.41 -14.62
N ALA A 34 9.33 -13.15 -15.55
CA ALA A 34 9.21 -12.06 -16.51
C ALA A 34 7.95 -12.17 -17.39
N TRP A 35 7.64 -13.37 -17.89
CA TRP A 35 6.42 -13.61 -18.67
C TRP A 35 5.16 -13.40 -17.84
N MET A 36 5.11 -13.97 -16.63
CA MET A 36 3.98 -13.80 -15.72
C MET A 36 3.71 -12.34 -15.39
N TYR A 37 4.74 -11.54 -15.14
CA TYR A 37 4.58 -10.11 -14.89
C TYR A 37 4.20 -9.32 -16.15
N ARG A 38 4.55 -9.78 -17.36
CA ARG A 38 3.98 -9.21 -18.61
C ARG A 38 2.47 -9.43 -18.67
N VAL A 39 2.01 -10.65 -18.42
CA VAL A 39 0.57 -10.98 -18.43
C VAL A 39 -0.18 -10.19 -17.36
N ARG A 40 0.31 -10.17 -16.11
CA ARG A 40 -0.30 -9.42 -15.00
C ARG A 40 -0.46 -7.94 -15.32
N ARG A 41 0.58 -7.29 -15.85
CA ARG A 41 0.51 -5.88 -16.25
C ARG A 41 -0.54 -5.64 -17.34
N SER A 42 -0.61 -6.53 -18.34
CA SER A 42 -1.59 -6.41 -19.42
C SER A 42 -3.01 -6.51 -18.89
N VAL A 43 -3.29 -7.52 -18.07
CA VAL A 43 -4.63 -7.72 -17.48
C VAL A 43 -4.98 -6.55 -16.56
N PHE A 44 -4.07 -6.15 -15.68
CA PHE A 44 -4.27 -5.02 -14.77
C PHE A 44 -4.62 -3.74 -15.52
N ASN A 45 -3.83 -3.36 -16.53
CA ASN A 45 -4.06 -2.14 -17.30
C ASN A 45 -5.40 -2.19 -18.05
N ARG A 46 -5.78 -3.34 -18.61
CA ARG A 46 -7.08 -3.53 -19.26
C ARG A 46 -8.22 -3.36 -18.26
N THR A 47 -8.17 -4.10 -17.15
CA THR A 47 -9.21 -4.10 -16.12
C THR A 47 -9.42 -2.71 -15.53
N VAL A 48 -8.35 -1.97 -15.19
CA VAL A 48 -8.49 -0.61 -14.67
C VAL A 48 -9.09 0.35 -15.71
N ARG A 49 -8.70 0.24 -16.98
CA ARG A 49 -9.28 1.08 -18.05
C ARG A 49 -10.77 0.84 -18.23
N GLU A 50 -11.19 -0.42 -18.18
CA GLU A 50 -12.58 -0.83 -18.36
C GLU A 50 -13.46 -0.44 -17.18
N HIS A 51 -12.97 -0.63 -15.95
CA HIS A 51 -13.79 -0.51 -14.75
C HIS A 51 -13.58 0.79 -13.95
N MET A 52 -12.56 1.59 -14.28
CA MET A 52 -12.31 2.89 -13.64
C MET A 52 -12.23 4.02 -14.69
N PRO A 53 -13.36 4.36 -15.36
CA PRO A 53 -13.38 5.40 -16.38
C PRO A 53 -12.93 6.78 -15.85
N GLN A 54 -13.12 7.05 -14.56
CA GLN A 54 -12.71 8.27 -13.86
C GLN A 54 -11.34 8.19 -13.17
N ARG A 55 -10.52 7.18 -13.47
CA ARG A 55 -9.16 6.99 -12.87
C ARG A 55 -8.27 8.24 -12.88
N GLY A 56 -8.45 9.16 -13.85
CA GLY A 56 -7.66 10.38 -13.96
C GLY A 56 -7.78 11.34 -12.77
N SER A 57 -8.86 11.24 -11.98
CA SER A 57 -9.03 12.02 -10.73
C SER A 57 -8.66 11.22 -9.47
N ALA A 58 -8.32 9.94 -9.60
CA ALA A 58 -8.08 9.05 -8.47
C ALA A 58 -6.74 9.35 -7.77
N ALA A 59 -6.77 9.26 -6.44
CA ALA A 59 -5.58 9.19 -5.60
C ALA A 59 -5.39 7.73 -5.19
N VAL A 60 -4.23 7.15 -5.47
CA VAL A 60 -3.96 5.72 -5.29
C VAL A 60 -2.90 5.50 -4.22
N LEU A 61 -3.16 4.55 -3.31
CA LEU A 61 -2.18 3.99 -2.39
C LEU A 61 -1.86 2.55 -2.82
N ASP A 62 -0.61 2.29 -3.20
CA ASP A 62 -0.11 0.96 -3.56
C ASP A 62 0.60 0.31 -2.35
N ILE A 63 -0.09 -0.62 -1.70
CA ILE A 63 0.39 -1.30 -0.49
C ILE A 63 1.21 -2.53 -0.87
N GLY A 64 2.42 -2.65 -0.33
CA GLY A 64 3.35 -3.72 -0.73
C GLY A 64 3.91 -3.47 -2.12
N SER A 65 4.37 -2.24 -2.36
CA SER A 65 4.86 -1.76 -3.64
C SER A 65 6.04 -2.59 -4.17
N GLY A 66 6.84 -3.22 -3.29
CA GLY A 66 7.94 -4.10 -3.64
C GLY A 66 8.89 -3.48 -4.66
N THR A 67 8.98 -4.08 -5.85
CA THR A 67 9.82 -3.58 -6.95
C THR A 67 9.19 -2.44 -7.76
N GLY A 68 7.97 -2.02 -7.45
CA GLY A 68 7.27 -0.90 -8.06
C GLY A 68 6.57 -1.20 -9.38
N VAL A 69 6.30 -2.50 -9.66
CA VAL A 69 5.61 -2.89 -10.89
C VAL A 69 4.26 -2.20 -11.03
N TYR A 70 3.45 -2.19 -9.96
CA TYR A 70 2.11 -1.61 -9.99
C TYR A 70 2.12 -0.08 -9.88
N LEU A 71 3.03 0.52 -9.12
CA LEU A 71 3.31 1.97 -9.18
C LEU A 71 3.51 2.46 -10.62
N ARG A 72 4.31 1.75 -11.43
CA ARG A 72 4.53 2.09 -12.84
C ARG A 72 3.28 1.87 -13.70
N CYS A 73 2.48 0.84 -13.42
CA CYS A 73 1.17 0.66 -14.07
C CYS A 73 0.23 1.83 -13.76
N TRP A 74 0.05 2.20 -12.49
CA TRP A 74 -0.77 3.34 -12.09
C TRP A 74 -0.32 4.65 -12.75
N ARG A 75 1.00 4.89 -12.81
CA ARG A 75 1.57 6.05 -13.51
C ARG A 75 1.20 6.04 -15.01
N SER A 76 1.31 4.89 -15.67
CA SER A 76 0.95 4.74 -17.09
C SER A 76 -0.55 4.89 -17.38
N LEU A 77 -1.39 4.71 -16.36
CA LEU A 77 -2.84 4.87 -16.45
C LEU A 77 -3.31 6.30 -16.19
N GLY A 78 -2.39 7.20 -15.78
CA GLY A 78 -2.63 8.63 -15.65
C GLY A 78 -3.50 9.01 -14.45
N VAL A 79 -3.39 8.28 -13.33
CA VAL A 79 -4.06 8.67 -12.09
C VAL A 79 -3.50 9.99 -11.53
N ARG A 80 -4.28 10.70 -10.71
CA ARG A 80 -3.93 12.05 -10.23
C ARG A 80 -2.74 12.04 -9.28
N THR A 81 -2.76 11.14 -8.29
CA THR A 81 -1.66 10.98 -7.33
C THR A 81 -1.41 9.51 -7.04
N ILE A 82 -0.14 9.19 -6.74
CA ILE A 82 0.30 7.85 -6.39
C ILE A 82 1.17 7.95 -5.15
N THR A 83 0.84 7.14 -4.16
CA THR A 83 1.62 6.91 -2.95
C THR A 83 1.90 5.42 -2.86
N GLY A 84 3.13 5.03 -2.54
CA GLY A 84 3.54 3.64 -2.41
C GLY A 84 4.07 3.33 -1.02
N THR A 85 3.77 2.13 -0.51
CA THR A 85 4.31 1.67 0.76
C THR A 85 4.82 0.25 0.67
N ASP A 86 5.79 -0.06 1.52
CA ASP A 86 6.29 -1.41 1.71
C ASP A 86 6.71 -1.62 3.18
N ILE A 87 6.75 -2.86 3.64
CA ILE A 87 7.22 -3.18 5.00
C ILE A 87 8.75 -3.03 5.11
N THR A 88 9.44 -3.08 3.98
CA THR A 88 10.91 -3.01 3.88
C THR A 88 11.42 -1.59 3.59
N ASP A 89 12.49 -1.20 4.26
CA ASP A 89 13.31 -0.04 3.93
C ASP A 89 14.00 -0.24 2.57
N THR A 90 14.43 -1.46 2.22
CA THR A 90 15.06 -1.73 0.92
C THR A 90 14.16 -1.39 -0.26
N ALA A 91 12.89 -1.80 -0.25
CA ALA A 91 11.95 -1.41 -1.31
C ALA A 91 11.77 0.10 -1.37
N VAL A 92 11.54 0.74 -0.22
CA VAL A 92 11.27 2.19 -0.14
C VAL A 92 12.46 2.99 -0.65
N ALA A 93 13.69 2.65 -0.24
CA ALA A 93 14.90 3.34 -0.66
C ALA A 93 15.12 3.22 -2.18
N ARG A 94 15.01 2.00 -2.73
CA ARG A 94 15.15 1.76 -4.17
C ARG A 94 14.06 2.45 -4.99
N LEU A 95 12.81 2.41 -4.54
CA LEU A 95 11.72 3.08 -5.24
C LEU A 95 11.87 4.60 -5.21
N LYS A 96 12.40 5.18 -4.12
CA LYS A 96 12.72 6.60 -4.05
C LYS A 96 13.82 7.01 -5.03
N SER A 97 14.83 6.15 -5.26
CA SER A 97 15.86 6.43 -6.28
C SER A 97 15.32 6.30 -7.70
N ASP A 98 14.43 5.34 -7.93
CA ASP A 98 14.02 4.94 -9.28
C ASP A 98 12.77 5.70 -9.78
N LEU A 99 11.90 6.15 -8.88
CA LEU A 99 10.61 6.76 -9.21
C LEU A 99 10.49 8.18 -8.64
N THR A 100 10.76 9.17 -9.48
CA THR A 100 10.49 10.58 -9.16
C THR A 100 9.00 10.90 -9.22
N GLY A 101 8.53 11.77 -8.32
CA GLY A 101 7.15 12.27 -8.28
C GLY A 101 6.13 11.33 -7.65
N VAL A 102 6.58 10.28 -6.97
CA VAL A 102 5.74 9.37 -6.16
C VAL A 102 6.14 9.54 -4.70
N GLU A 103 5.17 9.59 -3.80
CA GLU A 103 5.46 9.58 -2.35
C GLU A 103 5.66 8.13 -1.89
N LEU A 104 6.78 7.83 -1.24
CA LEU A 104 7.12 6.48 -0.76
C LEU A 104 7.44 6.50 0.73
N PHE A 105 6.87 5.57 1.49
CA PHE A 105 7.19 5.41 2.91
C PHE A 105 7.06 3.96 3.38
N ARG A 106 7.79 3.63 4.45
CA ARG A 106 7.70 2.31 5.08
C ARG A 106 6.42 2.21 5.90
N MET A 107 5.69 1.11 5.76
CA MET A 107 4.47 0.86 6.51
C MET A 107 4.28 -0.64 6.71
N ASP A 108 4.03 -1.05 7.96
CA ASP A 108 3.46 -2.35 8.26
C ASP A 108 1.94 -2.22 8.35
N ILE A 109 1.22 -2.93 7.48
CA ILE A 109 -0.25 -2.89 7.46
C ILE A 109 -0.90 -3.59 8.65
N THR A 110 -0.14 -4.40 9.40
CA THR A 110 -0.62 -5.09 10.59
C THR A 110 -0.57 -4.21 11.84
N GLU A 111 0.24 -3.14 11.82
CA GLU A 111 0.33 -2.19 12.93
C GLU A 111 -0.91 -1.26 13.02
N GLY A 112 -1.73 -1.18 11.96
CA GLY A 112 -2.89 -0.30 11.85
C GLY A 112 -2.53 1.20 11.85
N ASP A 113 -3.50 2.09 11.58
CA ASP A 113 -3.25 3.53 11.73
C ASP A 113 -3.22 3.87 13.24
N PRO A 114 -2.10 4.38 13.80
CA PRO A 114 -2.08 4.79 15.21
C PRO A 114 -3.14 5.86 15.55
N ARG A 115 -3.69 6.58 14.56
CA ARG A 115 -4.79 7.55 14.72
C ARG A 115 -6.18 6.90 14.68
N SER A 116 -6.27 5.67 14.17
CA SER A 116 -7.51 4.86 14.20
C SER A 116 -7.68 4.13 15.54
N ARG A 117 -6.58 4.01 16.31
CA ARG A 117 -6.64 3.69 17.73
C ARG A 117 -7.15 4.93 18.45
N GLY A 118 -8.48 5.02 18.61
CA GLY A 118 -9.05 5.96 19.58
C GLY A 118 -8.35 5.82 20.92
N PRO A 119 -8.33 6.86 21.77
CA PRO A 119 -7.71 6.77 23.09
C PRO A 119 -8.23 5.51 23.78
N THR A 120 -7.32 4.67 24.30
CA THR A 120 -7.68 3.55 25.16
C THR A 120 -8.31 4.13 26.41
N MET A 121 -9.59 4.44 26.35
CA MET A 121 -10.37 4.82 27.51
C MET A 121 -10.82 3.55 28.22
N PRO A 122 -10.66 3.47 29.55
CA PRO A 122 -11.21 2.36 30.31
C PRO A 122 -12.73 2.26 30.09
N LEU A 123 -13.25 1.03 30.01
CA LEU A 123 -14.66 0.69 29.76
C LEU A 123 -15.68 1.49 30.60
N ALA A 124 -15.28 2.04 31.75
CA ALA A 124 -16.11 2.89 32.59
C ALA A 124 -16.52 4.23 31.96
N ALA A 125 -15.80 4.74 30.95
CA ALA A 125 -16.10 6.05 30.34
C ALA A 125 -17.22 6.01 29.27
N TRP A 126 -17.61 4.83 28.79
CA TRP A 126 -18.65 4.69 27.76
C TRP A 126 -20.07 4.97 28.26
N MET A 127 -20.36 4.76 29.55
CA MET A 127 -21.72 4.95 30.09
C MET A 127 -22.10 6.42 30.34
N CYS A 128 -21.16 7.37 30.30
CA CYS A 128 -21.43 8.76 30.69
C CYS A 128 -21.39 9.78 29.52
N SER A 129 -21.04 9.35 28.29
CA SER A 129 -20.89 10.26 27.14
C SER A 129 -22.02 10.20 26.11
N SER A 130 -22.97 9.27 26.25
CA SER A 130 -24.16 9.15 25.39
C SER A 130 -25.21 10.26 25.58
N THR A 131 -25.03 11.16 26.56
CA THR A 131 -25.88 12.34 26.77
C THR A 131 -25.30 13.66 26.24
N TRP A 132 -24.04 13.69 25.77
CA TRP A 132 -23.40 14.93 25.28
C TRP A 132 -23.36 15.09 23.76
N TRP A 133 -23.61 14.03 22.99
CA TRP A 133 -23.62 14.10 21.53
C TRP A 133 -24.92 14.65 20.93
N THR A 134 -26.04 14.63 21.66
CA THR A 134 -27.33 15.13 21.18
C THR A 134 -27.49 16.64 21.28
N MET A 135 -26.63 17.36 22.02
CA MET A 135 -26.76 18.82 22.22
C MET A 135 -25.87 19.71 21.34
N ARG A 136 -24.96 19.16 20.52
CA ARG A 136 -24.14 19.97 19.58
C ARG A 136 -24.62 19.96 18.12
N ALA A 137 -25.70 19.25 17.81
CA ALA A 137 -26.32 19.24 16.48
C ALA A 137 -27.45 20.26 16.30
N CYS A 138 -27.83 21.03 17.34
CA CYS A 138 -28.96 21.96 17.30
C CYS A 138 -28.57 23.45 17.46
N ASN A 139 -27.36 23.86 17.02
CA ASN A 139 -27.02 25.30 17.05
C ASN A 139 -26.11 25.74 15.90
N ARG A 140 -26.43 25.29 14.69
CA ARG A 140 -26.05 25.96 13.45
C ARG A 140 -27.25 25.86 12.52
N HIS A 141 -28.16 26.83 12.63
CA HIS A 141 -29.07 27.36 11.60
C HIS A 141 -29.99 28.35 12.36
N CYS A 142 -29.89 29.63 11.96
CA CYS A 142 -30.39 30.87 12.59
C CYS A 142 -29.36 31.59 13.46
#